data_AF-A0A7S4DGQ7-F1
#
_entry.id   AF-A0A7S4DGQ7-F1
#
_cell.length_a   1.000
_cell.length_b   1.000
_cell.length_c   1.000
_cell.angle_alpha   90.00
_cell.angle_beta   90.00
_cell.angle_gamma   90.00
#
_symmetry.space_group_name_H-M   'P 1'
#
loop_
_entity.id
_entity.type
_entity.pdbx_description
1 polymer ?
#
loop_
_entity_poly.entity_id
_entity_poly.type
_entity_poly.pdbx_seq_one_letter_code
_entity_poly.pdbx_strand_id
1 'polypeptide(L)'
;LPSGGGTLGGYPLFALDDNALNHIAAFECNSIEEVAEAYCEQLLRQPLETPPIIGGWSYGGVVAIEAARQLQGKGVDVAQLLLFDSPLKLQGDAVEEKPLGDVPDIQRALVTRIPGLESSPQVARAAAEHFRRCTELLNGYWIPETQCLDIPVLSVRPKEGSVLLSSEGALSRVTRAGWTSRESPGNHWTILLGENASFISALVREHIATNEWLAQGEGAPAPSSCSSRSLGGSQVHPRGSSSILLERRRSSDKPI
;
A
#
# COMPACT_ATOMS: atom_id res chain seq x y z
N LEU A 1 9.40 5.33 12.08
CA LEU A 1 10.20 5.46 10.83
C LEU A 1 9.80 4.32 9.91
N PRO A 2 9.67 4.52 8.59
CA PRO A 2 9.37 3.42 7.67
C PRO A 2 10.38 2.27 7.84
N SER A 3 9.86 1.06 8.05
CA SER A 3 10.61 -0.10 8.53
C SER A 3 11.21 -0.91 7.37
N GLY A 4 12.17 -0.33 6.67
CA GLY A 4 13.06 -1.08 5.76
C GLY A 4 13.43 -0.31 4.51
N GLY A 5 14.73 -0.03 4.34
CA GLY A 5 15.28 0.57 3.11
C GLY A 5 15.64 -0.51 2.11
N GLY A 6 14.70 -0.86 1.24
CA GLY A 6 14.98 -1.55 -0.03
C GLY A 6 15.02 -0.53 -1.16
N THR A 7 15.39 -0.96 -2.37
CA THR A 7 15.15 -0.16 -3.58
C THR A 7 14.33 -0.97 -4.58
N LEU A 8 13.36 -0.33 -5.22
CA LEU A 8 12.62 -0.91 -6.33
C LEU A 8 12.87 -0.04 -7.56
N GLY A 9 13.74 -0.50 -8.47
CA GLY A 9 14.05 0.24 -9.70
C GLY A 9 14.83 1.54 -9.47
N GLY A 10 15.61 1.60 -8.39
CA GLY A 10 16.35 2.81 -7.99
C GLY A 10 15.58 3.76 -7.07
N TYR A 11 14.31 3.47 -6.76
CA TYR A 11 13.50 4.23 -5.82
C TYR A 11 13.61 3.62 -4.42
N PRO A 12 14.04 4.35 -3.36
CA PRO A 12 13.86 3.92 -1.97
C PRO A 12 12.43 3.47 -1.69
N LEU A 13 12.33 2.21 -1.26
CA LEU A 13 11.12 1.57 -0.81
C LEU A 13 10.99 1.79 0.70
N PHE A 14 9.82 2.24 1.11
CA PHE A 14 9.43 2.45 2.49
C PHE A 14 8.19 1.60 2.74
N ALA A 15 8.30 0.64 3.65
CA ALA A 15 7.14 -0.02 4.21
C ALA A 15 6.56 0.86 5.32
N LEU A 16 5.28 1.24 5.21
CA LEU A 16 4.56 1.74 6.37
C LEU A 16 3.82 0.61 7.04
N ASP A 17 4.07 0.55 8.33
CA ASP A 17 3.80 -0.55 9.21
C ASP A 17 2.86 -0.04 10.31
N ASP A 18 1.75 -0.74 10.52
CA ASP A 18 0.87 -0.49 11.64
C ASP A 18 1.56 -1.08 12.87
N ASN A 19 2.14 -0.21 13.70
CA ASN A 19 2.88 -0.52 14.93
C ASN A 19 2.17 -1.50 15.92
N ALA A 20 0.90 -1.83 15.66
CA ALA A 20 0.13 -2.87 16.29
C ALA A 20 0.84 -4.24 16.33
N LEU A 21 1.60 -4.60 15.29
CA LEU A 21 2.32 -5.89 15.26
C LEU A 21 3.61 -5.91 16.11
N ASN A 22 4.09 -4.75 16.56
CA ASN A 22 5.25 -4.62 17.43
C ASN A 22 4.89 -4.52 18.93
N HIS A 23 3.60 -4.60 19.30
CA HIS A 23 3.10 -4.41 20.68
C HIS A 23 3.45 -3.05 21.32
N ILE A 24 3.88 -2.06 20.52
CA ILE A 24 4.30 -0.73 21.03
C ILE A 24 3.09 0.22 21.17
N ALA A 25 2.00 -0.03 20.44
CA ALA A 25 0.72 0.67 20.59
C ALA A 25 -0.43 -0.19 20.05
N ALA A 26 -1.65 0.01 20.55
CA ALA A 26 -2.84 -0.61 19.98
C ALA A 26 -3.10 -0.08 18.56
N PHE A 27 -3.74 -0.87 17.71
CA PHE A 27 -4.32 -0.35 16.47
C PHE A 27 -5.53 0.52 16.85
N GLU A 28 -5.34 1.83 16.89
CA GLU A 28 -6.32 2.79 17.43
C GLU A 28 -7.28 3.37 16.37
N CYS A 29 -7.04 3.08 15.09
CA CYS A 29 -7.90 3.61 14.03
C CYS A 29 -9.24 2.87 13.95
N ASN A 30 -10.29 3.64 13.70
CA ASN A 30 -11.68 3.21 13.67
C ASN A 30 -12.29 3.21 12.27
N SER A 31 -11.57 3.71 11.28
CA SER A 31 -11.98 3.76 9.87
C SER A 31 -10.77 3.64 8.94
N ILE A 32 -11.01 3.33 7.66
CA ILE A 32 -9.96 3.33 6.64
C ILE A 32 -9.42 4.75 6.42
N GLU A 33 -10.29 5.75 6.54
CA GLU A 33 -9.99 7.16 6.39
C GLU A 33 -9.00 7.64 7.46
N GLU A 34 -9.15 7.22 8.72
CA GLU A 34 -8.20 7.53 9.80
C GLU A 34 -6.84 6.87 9.56
N VAL A 35 -6.83 5.62 9.07
CA VAL A 35 -5.59 4.91 8.73
C VAL A 35 -4.87 5.60 7.57
N ALA A 36 -5.63 6.01 6.54
CA ALA A 36 -5.12 6.75 5.40
C ALA A 36 -4.61 8.14 5.79
N GLU A 37 -5.28 8.83 6.71
CA GLU A 37 -4.81 10.11 7.24
C GLU A 37 -3.45 9.95 7.95
N ALA A 38 -3.34 8.95 8.83
CA ALA A 38 -2.08 8.63 9.49
C ALA A 38 -0.97 8.27 8.48
N TYR A 39 -1.31 7.56 7.40
CA TYR A 39 -0.40 7.32 6.27
C TYR A 39 0.06 8.65 5.64
N CYS A 40 -0.88 9.51 5.22
CA CYS A 40 -0.56 10.79 4.62
C CYS A 40 0.35 11.64 5.53
N GLU A 41 0.10 11.70 6.83
CA GLU A 41 0.95 12.43 7.78
C GLU A 41 2.36 11.86 7.87
N GLN A 42 2.52 10.54 7.86
CA GLN A 42 3.84 9.91 7.86
C GLN A 42 4.59 10.18 6.56
N LEU A 43 3.88 10.14 5.43
CA LEU A 43 4.42 10.44 4.10
C LEU A 43 4.90 11.90 4.00
N LEU A 44 4.04 12.84 4.39
CA LEU A 44 4.32 14.28 4.28
C LEU A 44 5.38 14.78 5.28
N ARG A 45 5.75 13.96 6.28
CA ARG A 45 6.90 14.22 7.16
C ARG A 45 8.24 13.95 6.48
N GLN A 46 8.26 13.26 5.34
CA GLN A 46 9.48 13.03 4.55
C GLN A 46 9.73 14.21 3.60
N PRO A 47 11.00 14.54 3.32
CA PRO A 47 11.34 15.55 2.32
C PRO A 47 11.12 15.00 0.91
N LEU A 48 9.90 15.07 0.40
CA LEU A 48 9.54 14.56 -0.93
C LEU A 48 10.15 15.43 -2.04
N GLU A 49 11.15 14.90 -2.77
CA GLU A 49 11.73 15.59 -3.93
C GLU A 49 10.90 15.42 -5.21
N THR A 50 10.14 14.33 -5.29
CA THR A 50 9.26 13.99 -6.40
C THR A 50 7.95 13.43 -5.84
N PRO A 51 6.82 13.62 -6.54
CA PRO A 51 5.59 12.97 -6.12
C PRO A 51 5.76 11.46 -5.88
N PRO A 52 5.25 10.95 -4.76
CA PRO A 52 5.51 9.59 -4.33
C PRO A 52 4.71 8.59 -5.15
N ILE A 53 5.24 7.37 -5.26
CA ILE A 53 4.46 6.21 -5.67
C ILE A 53 3.99 5.54 -4.38
N ILE A 54 2.68 5.28 -4.26
CA ILE A 54 2.10 4.62 -3.09
C ILE A 54 1.39 3.34 -3.51
N GLY A 55 1.17 2.45 -2.57
CA GLY A 55 0.47 1.21 -2.87
C GLY A 55 0.40 0.25 -1.70
N GLY A 56 -0.26 -0.87 -1.92
CA GLY A 56 -0.41 -1.87 -0.87
C GLY A 56 -1.05 -3.15 -1.38
N TRP A 57 -0.93 -4.17 -0.54
CA TRP A 57 -1.55 -5.46 -0.76
C TRP A 57 -2.85 -5.58 0.02
N SER A 58 -3.87 -6.19 -0.58
CA SER A 58 -5.13 -6.48 0.11
C SER A 58 -5.74 -5.22 0.74
N TYR A 59 -6.01 -5.24 2.04
CA TYR A 59 -6.37 -4.10 2.88
C TYR A 59 -5.50 -2.85 2.63
N GLY A 60 -4.18 -3.00 2.58
CA GLY A 60 -3.25 -1.88 2.39
C GLY A 60 -3.42 -1.17 1.05
N GLY A 61 -3.90 -1.86 0.01
CA GLY A 61 -4.24 -1.21 -1.26
C GLY A 61 -5.48 -0.33 -1.17
N VAL A 62 -6.46 -0.70 -0.33
CA VAL A 62 -7.66 0.13 -0.09
C VAL A 62 -7.29 1.36 0.73
N VAL A 63 -6.45 1.20 1.74
CA VAL A 63 -5.85 2.33 2.48
C VAL A 63 -5.07 3.24 1.52
N ALA A 64 -4.30 2.68 0.58
CA ALA A 64 -3.56 3.47 -0.39
C ALA A 64 -4.46 4.25 -1.37
N ILE A 65 -5.62 3.71 -1.76
CA ILE A 65 -6.63 4.43 -2.56
C ILE A 65 -7.16 5.64 -1.78
N GLU A 66 -7.50 5.45 -0.51
CA GLU A 66 -8.03 6.54 0.31
C GLU A 66 -6.94 7.58 0.63
N ALA A 67 -5.70 7.14 0.88
CA ALA A 67 -4.57 8.05 1.04
C ALA A 67 -4.31 8.86 -0.24
N ALA A 68 -4.39 8.23 -1.42
CA ALA A 68 -4.32 8.94 -2.70
C ALA A 68 -5.40 10.02 -2.83
N ARG A 69 -6.65 9.71 -2.45
CA ARG A 69 -7.76 10.69 -2.44
C ARG A 69 -7.46 11.87 -1.52
N GLN A 70 -7.05 11.59 -0.29
CA GLN A 70 -6.74 12.63 0.69
C GLN A 70 -5.56 13.51 0.26
N LEU A 71 -4.51 12.92 -0.33
CA LEU A 71 -3.37 13.66 -0.89
C LEU A 71 -3.80 14.55 -2.05
N GLN A 72 -4.59 14.01 -2.99
CA GLN A 72 -5.13 14.78 -4.11
C GLN A 72 -6.01 15.94 -3.61
N GLY A 73 -6.86 15.70 -2.61
CA GLY A 73 -7.66 16.75 -1.96
C GLY A 73 -6.83 17.82 -1.24
N LYS A 74 -5.62 17.49 -0.81
CA LYS A 74 -4.62 18.40 -0.23
C LYS A 74 -3.72 19.06 -1.31
N GLY A 75 -3.94 18.79 -2.58
CA GLY A 75 -3.12 19.29 -3.69
C GLY A 75 -1.72 18.68 -3.76
N VAL A 76 -1.55 17.48 -3.19
CA VAL A 76 -0.30 16.71 -3.25
C VAL A 76 -0.43 15.67 -4.35
N ASP A 77 0.41 15.80 -5.37
CA ASP A 77 0.46 14.84 -6.47
C ASP A 77 0.97 13.47 -5.99
N VAL A 78 0.48 12.42 -6.63
CA VAL A 78 0.95 11.04 -6.46
C VAL A 78 1.29 10.52 -7.85
N ALA A 79 2.51 10.02 -8.00
CA ALA A 79 3.04 9.55 -9.28
C ALA A 79 2.27 8.36 -9.84
N GLN A 80 1.94 7.42 -8.95
CA GLN A 80 1.35 6.15 -9.31
C GLN A 80 0.78 5.45 -8.08
N LEU A 81 -0.30 4.68 -8.29
CA LEU A 81 -0.90 3.82 -7.28
C LEU A 81 -0.69 2.34 -7.64
N LEU A 82 -0.11 1.57 -6.74
CA LEU A 82 0.16 0.13 -6.91
C LEU A 82 -0.80 -0.70 -6.05
N LEU A 83 -1.60 -1.55 -6.68
CA LEU A 83 -2.57 -2.43 -6.02
C LEU A 83 -2.17 -3.89 -6.23
N PHE A 84 -1.87 -4.58 -5.13
CA PHE A 84 -1.59 -6.02 -5.15
C PHE A 84 -2.79 -6.75 -4.56
N ASP A 85 -3.55 -7.42 -5.42
CA ASP A 85 -4.73 -8.19 -5.06
C ASP A 85 -5.65 -7.51 -4.01
N SER A 86 -5.99 -6.25 -4.22
CA SER A 86 -6.79 -5.44 -3.29
C SER A 86 -8.29 -5.49 -3.63
N PRO A 87 -9.21 -5.63 -2.66
CA PRO A 87 -10.64 -5.57 -2.95
C PRO A 87 -11.07 -4.14 -3.29
N LEU A 88 -11.89 -3.98 -4.31
CA LEU A 88 -12.41 -2.67 -4.71
C LEU A 88 -13.93 -2.65 -4.56
N LYS A 89 -14.43 -2.28 -3.38
CA LYS A 89 -15.87 -2.09 -3.12
C LYS A 89 -16.24 -0.64 -3.37
N LEU A 90 -17.01 -0.37 -4.41
CA LEU A 90 -17.46 0.99 -4.74
C LEU A 90 -18.83 1.25 -4.15
N GLN A 91 -19.01 2.47 -3.61
CA GLN A 91 -20.29 2.91 -3.05
C GLN A 91 -21.42 2.71 -4.07
N GLY A 92 -22.57 2.19 -3.64
CA GLY A 92 -23.71 1.92 -4.53
C GLY A 92 -23.76 0.52 -5.12
N ASP A 93 -22.68 -0.26 -5.01
CA ASP A 93 -22.67 -1.65 -5.47
C ASP A 93 -23.10 -2.61 -4.35
N ALA A 94 -23.90 -3.61 -4.70
CA ALA A 94 -24.22 -4.71 -3.81
C ALA A 94 -22.99 -5.63 -3.71
N VAL A 95 -22.36 -5.67 -2.54
CA VAL A 95 -21.27 -6.60 -2.25
C VAL A 95 -21.68 -7.42 -1.04
N GLU A 96 -21.65 -8.75 -1.17
CA GLU A 96 -22.03 -9.65 -0.07
C GLU A 96 -21.02 -9.53 1.08
N GLU A 97 -21.52 -9.25 2.28
CA GLU A 97 -20.71 -9.21 3.48
C GLU A 97 -20.21 -10.63 3.81
N LYS A 98 -18.89 -10.80 3.93
CA LYS A 98 -18.35 -12.04 4.50
C LYS A 98 -18.39 -11.95 6.02
N PRO A 99 -19.01 -12.91 6.72
CA PRO A 99 -18.94 -13.00 8.17
C PRO A 99 -17.48 -13.03 8.62
N LEU A 100 -17.13 -12.22 9.61
CA LEU A 100 -15.83 -12.33 10.25
C LEU A 100 -15.77 -13.61 11.08
N GLY A 101 -14.71 -14.39 10.89
CA GLY A 101 -14.35 -15.45 11.84
C GLY A 101 -13.94 -14.87 13.19
N ASP A 102 -14.01 -15.69 14.24
CA ASP A 102 -13.43 -15.32 15.52
C ASP A 102 -11.89 -15.35 15.45
N VAL A 103 -11.22 -14.76 16.45
CA VAL A 103 -9.74 -14.68 16.48
C VAL A 103 -9.11 -16.09 16.42
N PRO A 104 -9.58 -17.11 17.17
CA PRO A 104 -9.05 -18.48 17.06
C PRO A 104 -9.10 -19.08 15.65
N ASP A 105 -10.22 -18.92 14.95
CA ASP A 105 -10.36 -19.46 13.58
C ASP A 105 -9.48 -18.70 12.58
N ILE A 106 -9.41 -17.37 12.72
CA ILE A 106 -8.49 -16.53 11.93
C ILE A 106 -7.05 -16.93 12.21
N GLN A 107 -6.67 -17.14 13.46
CA GLN A 107 -5.31 -17.55 13.83
C GLN A 107 -4.95 -18.89 13.19
N ARG A 108 -5.83 -19.89 13.27
CA ARG A 108 -5.63 -21.19 12.61
C ARG A 108 -5.48 -21.02 11.09
N ALA A 109 -6.30 -20.17 10.49
CA ALA A 109 -6.24 -19.85 9.08
C ALA A 109 -4.94 -19.13 8.67
N LEU A 110 -4.40 -18.23 9.50
CA LEU A 110 -3.16 -17.51 9.20
C LEU A 110 -1.93 -18.40 9.38
N VAL A 111 -1.86 -19.20 10.44
CA VAL A 111 -0.73 -20.12 10.70
C VAL A 111 -0.57 -21.13 9.54
N THR A 112 -1.67 -21.54 8.89
CA THR A 112 -1.60 -22.44 7.73
C THR A 112 -1.15 -21.77 6.44
N ARG A 113 -1.17 -20.43 6.37
CA ARG A 113 -0.96 -19.65 5.14
C ARG A 113 0.30 -18.80 5.17
N ILE A 114 0.79 -18.45 6.36
CA ILE A 114 1.94 -17.57 6.57
C ILE A 114 3.06 -18.40 7.22
N PRO A 115 4.07 -18.81 6.44
CA PRO A 115 5.23 -19.53 6.97
C PRO A 115 5.92 -18.75 8.10
N GLY A 116 6.31 -19.44 9.17
CA GLY A 116 7.00 -18.89 10.33
C GLY A 116 6.08 -18.44 11.47
N LEU A 117 4.78 -18.25 11.20
CA LEU A 117 3.83 -17.81 12.22
C LEU A 117 3.53 -18.93 13.24
N GLU A 118 3.71 -20.20 12.84
CA GLU A 118 3.62 -21.38 13.72
C GLU A 118 4.63 -21.37 14.86
N SER A 119 5.73 -20.65 14.71
CA SER A 119 6.85 -20.66 15.67
C SER A 119 6.59 -19.79 16.91
N SER A 120 5.56 -18.93 16.91
CA SER A 120 5.22 -18.09 18.06
C SER A 120 3.70 -17.90 18.21
N PRO A 121 3.07 -18.56 19.20
CA PRO A 121 1.63 -18.41 19.46
C PRO A 121 1.21 -16.97 19.79
N GLN A 122 2.08 -16.19 20.45
CA GLN A 122 1.79 -14.79 20.76
C GLN A 122 1.74 -13.94 19.48
N VAL A 123 2.72 -14.10 18.59
CA VAL A 123 2.76 -13.39 17.30
C VAL A 123 1.60 -13.84 16.42
N ALA A 124 1.29 -15.14 16.40
CA ALA A 124 0.14 -15.67 15.67
C ALA A 124 -1.19 -15.06 16.12
N ARG A 125 -1.37 -14.91 17.43
CA ARG A 125 -2.56 -14.27 18.00
C ARG A 125 -2.62 -12.78 17.66
N ALA A 126 -1.51 -12.05 17.82
CA ALA A 126 -1.45 -10.63 17.47
C ALA A 126 -1.74 -10.38 15.98
N ALA A 127 -1.20 -11.23 15.10
CA ALA A 127 -1.49 -11.21 13.67
C ALA A 127 -2.97 -11.49 13.38
N ALA A 128 -3.59 -12.43 14.11
CA ALA A 128 -5.02 -12.73 13.97
C ALA A 128 -5.91 -11.59 14.45
N GLU A 129 -5.59 -10.98 15.59
CA GLU A 129 -6.30 -9.81 16.12
C GLU A 129 -6.20 -8.62 15.15
N HIS A 130 -5.00 -8.35 14.63
CA HIS A 130 -4.78 -7.31 13.63
C HIS A 130 -5.51 -7.60 12.32
N PHE A 131 -5.40 -8.83 11.79
CA PHE A 131 -6.11 -9.23 10.57
C PHE A 131 -7.62 -9.09 10.70
N ARG A 132 -8.18 -9.51 11.85
CA ARG A 132 -9.60 -9.35 12.16
C ARG A 132 -9.99 -7.88 12.11
N ARG A 133 -9.22 -7.00 12.77
CA ARG A 133 -9.49 -5.56 12.83
C ARG A 133 -9.41 -4.89 11.46
N CYS A 134 -8.39 -5.20 10.66
CA CYS A 134 -8.29 -4.72 9.28
C CYS A 134 -9.48 -5.19 8.42
N THR A 135 -9.94 -6.43 8.62
CA THR A 135 -11.11 -6.96 7.91
C THR A 135 -12.40 -6.27 8.34
N GLU A 136 -12.56 -5.91 9.62
CA GLU A 136 -13.71 -5.10 10.09
C GLU A 136 -13.77 -3.75 9.38
N LEU A 137 -12.65 -3.02 9.38
CA LEU A 137 -12.58 -1.73 8.71
C LEU A 137 -12.83 -1.86 7.21
N LEU A 138 -12.24 -2.87 6.59
CA LEU A 138 -12.44 -3.14 5.17
C LEU A 138 -13.90 -3.46 4.85
N ASN A 139 -14.58 -4.24 5.68
CA ASN A 139 -15.98 -4.56 5.51
C ASN A 139 -16.87 -3.31 5.66
N GLY A 140 -16.53 -2.39 6.57
CA GLY A 140 -17.26 -1.14 6.77
C GLY A 140 -16.97 -0.04 5.74
N TYR A 141 -15.96 -0.19 4.89
CA TYR A 141 -15.53 0.86 3.96
C TYR A 141 -16.00 0.62 2.52
N TRP A 142 -16.43 1.70 1.86
CA TRP A 142 -16.74 1.77 0.44
C TRP A 142 -15.97 2.92 -0.19
N ILE A 143 -15.29 2.63 -1.29
CA ILE A 143 -14.57 3.64 -2.07
C ILE A 143 -15.61 4.62 -2.66
N PRO A 144 -15.53 5.93 -2.35
CA PRO A 144 -16.49 6.89 -2.85
C PRO A 144 -16.30 7.14 -4.35
N GLU A 145 -17.38 7.11 -5.13
CA GLU A 145 -17.35 7.40 -6.58
C GLU A 145 -17.16 8.89 -6.89
N THR A 146 -17.45 9.77 -5.93
CA THR A 146 -17.54 11.22 -6.15
C THR A 146 -16.18 11.91 -6.24
N GLN A 147 -15.07 11.22 -5.99
CA GLN A 147 -13.73 11.75 -6.24
C GLN A 147 -12.84 10.63 -6.80
N CYS A 148 -12.97 10.42 -8.10
CA CYS A 148 -12.03 9.60 -8.85
C CYS A 148 -10.61 10.17 -8.75
N LEU A 149 -9.64 9.28 -8.72
CA LEU A 149 -8.23 9.63 -8.75
C LEU A 149 -7.83 10.07 -10.16
N ASP A 150 -6.93 11.05 -10.24
CA ASP A 150 -6.24 11.44 -11.47
C ASP A 150 -4.82 10.83 -11.51
N ILE A 151 -4.69 9.62 -10.93
CA ILE A 151 -3.43 8.92 -10.71
C ILE A 151 -3.44 7.60 -11.51
N PRO A 152 -2.39 7.29 -12.30
CA PRO A 152 -2.33 6.01 -13.01
C PRO A 152 -2.21 4.85 -12.04
N VAL A 153 -2.93 3.76 -12.31
CA VAL A 153 -3.01 2.60 -11.41
C VAL A 153 -2.35 1.37 -12.04
N LEU A 154 -1.45 0.70 -11.30
CA LEU A 154 -1.07 -0.68 -11.59
C LEU A 154 -1.87 -1.61 -10.68
N SER A 155 -2.68 -2.48 -11.27
CA SER A 155 -3.39 -3.53 -10.53
C SER A 155 -2.81 -4.89 -10.88
N VAL A 156 -2.30 -5.62 -9.89
CA VAL A 156 -1.78 -6.97 -10.06
C VAL A 156 -2.65 -7.97 -9.33
N ARG A 157 -3.13 -9.00 -10.05
CA ARG A 157 -3.95 -10.09 -9.50
C ARG A 157 -3.21 -11.44 -9.60
N PRO A 158 -3.36 -12.33 -8.61
CA PRO A 158 -2.79 -13.67 -8.70
C PRO A 158 -3.61 -14.55 -9.66
N LYS A 159 -2.93 -15.46 -10.36
CA LYS A 159 -3.55 -16.42 -11.28
C LYS A 159 -4.41 -17.46 -10.57
N GLU A 160 -4.01 -17.91 -9.38
CA GLU A 160 -4.74 -18.95 -8.64
C GLU A 160 -5.92 -18.38 -7.84
N GLY A 161 -6.69 -17.49 -8.49
CA GLY A 161 -7.94 -16.92 -7.99
C GLY A 161 -7.77 -15.90 -6.86
N SER A 162 -8.24 -14.67 -7.09
CA SER A 162 -8.52 -13.75 -5.98
C SER A 162 -9.71 -14.26 -5.17
N VAL A 163 -9.57 -14.26 -3.84
CA VAL A 163 -10.68 -14.58 -2.91
C VAL A 163 -11.48 -13.34 -2.51
N LEU A 164 -11.12 -12.19 -3.06
CA LEU A 164 -11.60 -10.88 -2.66
C LEU A 164 -12.61 -10.33 -3.67
N LEU A 165 -13.77 -9.96 -3.16
CA LEU A 165 -14.84 -9.36 -3.94
C LEU A 165 -14.44 -7.95 -4.37
N SER A 166 -14.71 -7.63 -5.63
CA SER A 166 -14.59 -6.28 -6.19
C SER A 166 -15.80 -5.99 -7.04
N SER A 167 -16.22 -4.74 -7.02
CA SER A 167 -17.20 -4.17 -7.92
C SER A 167 -16.86 -4.44 -9.39
N GLU A 168 -17.88 -4.62 -10.23
CA GLU A 168 -17.69 -4.75 -11.67
C GLU A 168 -17.11 -3.45 -12.24
N GLY A 169 -16.10 -3.57 -13.11
CA GLY A 169 -15.43 -2.41 -13.70
C GLY A 169 -14.74 -1.50 -12.69
N ALA A 170 -14.43 -1.97 -11.47
CA ALA A 170 -14.04 -1.07 -10.38
C ALA A 170 -12.88 -0.10 -10.72
N LEU A 171 -11.86 -0.58 -11.43
CA LEU A 171 -10.69 0.24 -11.78
C LEU A 171 -11.04 1.46 -12.63
N SER A 172 -12.01 1.36 -13.54
CA SER A 172 -12.43 2.49 -14.37
C SER A 172 -13.19 3.56 -13.59
N ARG A 173 -13.76 3.20 -12.44
CA ARG A 173 -14.43 4.10 -11.50
C ARG A 173 -13.49 4.64 -10.42
N VAL A 174 -12.40 3.93 -10.12
CA VAL A 174 -11.36 4.39 -9.17
C VAL A 174 -10.49 5.50 -9.78
N THR A 175 -10.08 5.38 -11.04
CA THR A 175 -9.16 6.33 -11.68
C THR A 175 -9.60 6.78 -13.08
N ARG A 176 -9.37 8.07 -13.38
CA ARG A 176 -9.53 8.66 -14.72
C ARG A 176 -8.22 8.70 -15.52
N ALA A 177 -7.07 8.54 -14.87
CA ALA A 177 -5.75 8.57 -15.50
C ALA A 177 -5.37 7.24 -16.18
N GLY A 178 -6.28 6.26 -16.15
CA GLY A 178 -6.08 4.93 -16.73
C GLY A 178 -5.40 3.95 -15.77
N TRP A 179 -5.49 2.66 -16.13
CA TRP A 179 -4.91 1.57 -15.34
C TRP A 179 -4.24 0.53 -16.23
N THR A 180 -3.27 -0.18 -15.64
CA THR A 180 -2.67 -1.38 -16.21
C THR A 180 -3.00 -2.57 -15.32
N SER A 181 -3.59 -3.60 -15.90
CA SER A 181 -3.84 -4.87 -15.21
C SER A 181 -2.77 -5.89 -15.56
N ARG A 182 -2.20 -6.55 -14.56
CA ARG A 182 -1.24 -7.65 -14.74
C ARG A 182 -1.62 -8.84 -13.88
N GLU A 183 -1.16 -10.00 -14.30
CA GLU A 183 -1.28 -11.24 -13.53
C GLU A 183 0.07 -11.64 -12.92
N SER A 184 0.03 -12.23 -11.72
CA SER A 184 1.18 -12.85 -11.07
C SER A 184 0.94 -14.33 -10.80
N PRO A 185 1.99 -15.16 -10.69
CA PRO A 185 1.85 -16.51 -10.15
C PRO A 185 1.39 -16.48 -8.67
N GLY A 186 0.99 -17.65 -8.17
CA GLY A 186 0.50 -17.83 -6.80
C GLY A 186 -0.96 -17.41 -6.61
N ASN A 187 -1.34 -17.22 -5.35
CA ASN A 187 -2.66 -16.85 -4.88
C ASN A 187 -2.57 -15.60 -3.97
N HIS A 188 -3.70 -15.17 -3.40
CA HIS A 188 -3.79 -14.00 -2.53
C HIS A 188 -2.69 -13.94 -1.46
N TRP A 189 -2.34 -15.09 -0.86
CA TRP A 189 -1.42 -15.18 0.28
C TRP A 189 0.04 -15.27 -0.16
N THR A 190 0.28 -15.82 -1.34
CA THR A 190 1.63 -16.11 -1.83
C THR A 190 2.12 -15.10 -2.85
N ILE A 191 1.27 -14.18 -3.33
CA ILE A 191 1.59 -13.17 -4.36
C ILE A 191 2.83 -12.32 -4.02
N LEU A 192 3.06 -12.01 -2.74
CA LEU A 192 4.21 -11.23 -2.28
C LEU A 192 5.27 -12.07 -1.54
N LEU A 193 5.27 -13.41 -1.70
CA LEU A 193 6.20 -14.30 -1.02
C LEU A 193 7.14 -15.03 -2.00
N GLY A 194 8.35 -15.33 -1.54
CA GLY A 194 9.32 -16.15 -2.30
C GLY A 194 9.59 -15.64 -3.71
N GLU A 195 9.55 -16.54 -4.69
CA GLU A 195 9.79 -16.22 -6.11
C GLU A 195 8.71 -15.30 -6.70
N ASN A 196 7.48 -15.33 -6.16
CA ASN A 196 6.42 -14.42 -6.58
C ASN A 196 6.74 -12.96 -6.22
N ALA A 197 7.38 -12.73 -5.06
CA ALA A 197 7.85 -11.40 -4.69
C ALA A 197 8.87 -10.85 -5.70
N SER A 198 9.79 -11.71 -6.16
CA SER A 198 10.76 -11.35 -7.20
C SER A 198 10.09 -11.03 -8.53
N PHE A 199 9.08 -11.82 -8.91
CA PHE A 199 8.27 -11.57 -10.10
C PHE A 199 7.54 -10.22 -10.02
N ILE A 200 6.83 -9.96 -8.91
CA ILE A 200 6.14 -8.68 -8.66
C ILE A 200 7.14 -7.53 -8.71
N SER A 201 8.31 -7.70 -8.09
CA SER A 201 9.35 -6.69 -8.07
C SER A 201 9.86 -6.34 -9.47
N ALA A 202 10.06 -7.34 -10.34
CA ALA A 202 10.44 -7.13 -11.74
C ALA A 202 9.34 -6.43 -12.54
N LEU A 203 8.09 -6.87 -12.37
CA LEU A 203 6.91 -6.30 -13.03
C LEU A 203 6.70 -4.83 -12.64
N VAL A 204 6.80 -4.50 -11.36
CA VAL A 204 6.67 -3.10 -10.90
C VAL A 204 7.81 -2.24 -11.44
N ARG A 205 9.06 -2.76 -11.48
CA ARG A 205 10.19 -2.05 -12.09
C ARG A 205 9.97 -1.74 -13.57
N GLU A 206 9.51 -2.73 -14.33
CA GLU A 206 9.14 -2.56 -15.74
C GLU A 206 8.08 -1.46 -15.87
N HIS A 207 7.01 -1.54 -15.08
CA HIS A 207 5.90 -0.59 -15.15
C HIS A 207 6.32 0.85 -14.82
N ILE A 208 7.10 1.02 -13.75
CA ILE A 208 7.68 2.30 -13.33
C ILE A 208 8.56 2.88 -14.45
N ALA A 209 9.41 2.05 -15.09
CA ALA A 209 10.29 2.50 -16.16
C ALA A 209 9.54 2.95 -17.42
N THR A 210 8.38 2.35 -17.69
CA THR A 210 7.51 2.72 -18.84
C THR A 210 6.58 3.89 -18.55
N ASN A 211 6.48 4.36 -17.30
CA ASN A 211 5.62 5.48 -16.95
C ASN A 211 6.27 6.79 -17.39
N GLU A 212 5.70 7.43 -18.42
CA GLU A 212 6.21 8.66 -19.02
C GLU A 212 6.35 9.81 -18.01
N TRP A 213 5.48 9.84 -16.99
CA TRP A 213 5.55 10.81 -15.89
C TRP A 213 6.86 10.70 -15.09
N LEU A 214 7.40 9.48 -14.94
CA LEU A 214 8.68 9.21 -14.28
C LEU A 214 9.88 9.26 -15.22
N ALA A 215 9.65 9.00 -16.51
CA ALA A 215 10.67 9.04 -17.55
C ALA A 215 11.07 10.48 -17.93
N GLN A 216 10.14 11.43 -17.86
CA GLN A 216 10.40 12.85 -18.09
C GLN A 216 10.99 13.50 -16.83
N GLY A 217 12.29 13.28 -16.60
CA GLY A 217 13.03 13.85 -15.47
C GLY A 217 13.12 15.39 -15.43
N GLU A 218 12.60 16.10 -16.42
CA GLU A 218 12.56 17.57 -16.49
C GLU A 218 11.36 17.99 -17.36
N GLY A 219 10.25 18.51 -16.78
CA GLY A 219 9.18 19.07 -17.61
C GLY A 219 7.77 19.23 -17.00
N ALA A 220 7.44 18.61 -15.87
CA ALA A 220 6.16 18.90 -15.21
C ALA A 220 6.21 20.29 -14.53
N PRO A 221 5.11 21.09 -14.56
CA PRO A 221 5.12 22.45 -14.03
C PRO A 221 5.46 22.45 -12.54
N ALA A 222 6.45 23.27 -12.15
CA ALA A 222 6.99 23.29 -10.80
C ALA A 222 5.96 23.81 -9.76
N PRO A 223 5.72 23.10 -8.64
CA PRO A 223 4.97 23.63 -7.51
C PRO A 223 5.84 24.53 -6.62
N SER A 224 5.19 25.54 -6.05
CA SER A 224 5.75 26.62 -5.22
C SER A 224 6.50 26.11 -3.98
N SER A 225 7.73 26.59 -3.82
CA SER A 225 8.68 26.21 -2.75
C SER A 225 8.18 26.51 -1.33
N CYS A 226 8.24 25.52 -0.44
CA CYS A 226 8.20 25.73 1.01
C CYS A 226 9.43 25.10 1.65
N SER A 227 10.23 25.89 2.37
CA SER A 227 11.50 25.49 2.97
C SER A 227 11.32 24.89 4.37
N SER A 228 11.96 23.76 4.68
CA SER A 228 12.04 23.23 6.06
C SER A 228 13.48 22.85 6.47
N ARG A 229 13.78 23.04 7.77
CA ARG A 229 15.06 22.79 8.44
C ARG A 229 15.06 21.42 9.15
N SER A 230 16.23 20.81 9.26
CA SER A 230 16.47 19.49 9.83
C SER A 230 16.82 19.49 11.33
N LEU A 231 16.45 18.42 12.05
CA LEU A 231 17.11 17.91 13.26
C LEU A 231 16.95 16.37 13.32
N GLY A 232 18.00 15.65 13.75
CA GLY A 232 18.15 14.19 13.56
C GLY A 232 18.04 13.30 14.81
N GLY A 233 18.28 11.99 14.62
CA GLY A 233 18.66 11.03 15.67
C GLY A 233 18.00 9.63 15.69
N SER A 234 18.70 8.64 15.09
CA SER A 234 18.93 7.20 15.46
C SER A 234 17.85 6.13 15.85
N GLN A 235 17.82 5.04 15.03
CA GLN A 235 17.74 3.54 15.25
C GLN A 235 16.72 2.90 16.26
N VAL A 236 16.09 1.70 16.12
CA VAL A 236 16.34 0.32 15.57
C VAL A 236 14.99 -0.41 15.25
N HIS A 237 14.99 -1.46 14.38
CA HIS A 237 13.87 -2.30 13.80
C HIS A 237 13.25 -3.42 14.70
N PRO A 238 12.00 -3.93 14.46
CA PRO A 238 11.62 -4.97 13.45
C PRO A 238 10.26 -4.76 12.72
N ARG A 239 9.93 -5.63 11.74
CA ARG A 239 8.94 -5.46 10.62
C ARG A 239 7.62 -6.23 10.80
N GLY A 240 6.50 -5.65 10.35
CA GLY A 240 5.22 -6.32 10.08
C GLY A 240 4.07 -5.39 9.66
N SER A 241 3.90 -5.16 8.35
CA SER A 241 2.70 -4.74 7.57
C SER A 241 3.18 -3.80 6.47
N SER A 242 2.93 -4.13 5.19
CA SER A 242 3.64 -3.50 4.08
C SER A 242 2.70 -2.68 3.20
N SER A 243 2.53 -1.39 3.53
CA SER A 243 2.19 -0.38 2.53
C SER A 243 3.48 0.05 1.84
N ILE A 244 3.53 -0.01 0.51
CA ILE A 244 4.73 0.27 -0.30
C ILE A 244 4.71 1.75 -0.71
N LEU A 245 5.65 2.52 -0.18
CA LEU A 245 5.97 3.87 -0.61
C LEU A 245 7.30 3.87 -1.36
N LEU A 246 7.36 4.40 -2.58
CA LEU A 246 8.59 4.53 -3.36
C LEU A 246 8.87 6.01 -3.65
N GLU A 247 10.06 6.48 -3.28
CA GLU A 247 10.56 7.84 -3.55
C GLU A 247 11.83 7.76 -4.41
N ARG A 248 12.24 8.80 -5.15
CA ARG A 248 13.54 8.84 -5.86
C ARG A 248 14.51 9.74 -5.09
N ARG A 249 15.74 9.28 -4.80
CA ARG A 249 16.82 10.19 -4.37
C ARG A 249 17.69 10.59 -5.55
N ARG A 250 18.09 11.87 -5.62
CA ARG A 250 19.20 12.28 -6.49
C ARG A 250 20.50 11.60 -6.04
N SER A 251 21.22 11.02 -7.00
CA SER A 251 22.65 10.77 -6.84
C SER A 251 23.33 12.10 -6.54
N SER A 252 23.92 12.20 -5.35
CA SER A 252 24.83 13.30 -5.00
C SER A 252 26.26 12.81 -5.15
N ASP A 253 26.62 12.33 -6.35
CA ASP A 253 28.01 12.23 -6.74
C ASP A 253 28.37 13.46 -7.58
N LYS A 254 28.86 14.50 -6.90
CA LYS A 254 29.80 15.43 -7.53
C LYS A 254 31.21 14.93 -7.17
N PRO A 255 32.09 14.72 -8.15
CA PRO A 255 33.48 14.38 -7.86
C PRO A 255 34.16 15.59 -7.22
N ILE A 256 34.84 15.36 -6.09
CA ILE A 256 36.03 16.12 -5.69
C ILE A 256 37.17 15.12 -5.69
#